data_AF-A0A0A5GIQ9-F1
#
_entry.id   AF-A0A0A5GIQ9-F1
#
_cell.length_a   1.000
_cell.length_b   1.000
_cell.length_c   1.000
_cell.angle_alpha   90.00
_cell.angle_beta   90.00
_cell.angle_gamma   90.00
#
_symmetry.space_group_name_H-M   'P 1'
#
loop_
_entity.id
_entity.type
_entity.pdbx_description
1 polymer ?
#
loop_
_entity_poly.entity_id
_entity_poly.type
_entity_poly.pdbx_seq_one_letter_code
_entity_poly.pdbx_strand_id
1 'polypeptide(L)'
;MKIVYDPKVFSFQQYGGISRYFYEIITRIAKYEELEVSPFMGFHKNKYGLENYKDNFKDIVSFKLPNIPKSSKLFMKVNELMFTNYIKKNKFDIYHQTFYSKLPNKCKSARIVTVHDMIHEKFPQYFSLNDPTSYLKKKSVENSDGIICVSESTKKDLINIYNVPEPKIRVIHHGNSLRTAVNDERIIDAPYIFYVGDRKGYKNFHLLLDAYSNNMWVKENFHIVCFGGGQFKKEELDLIDHYSASGKVHHLSGSDQVLANLYNYASLFVYPSLYEGFGIPPLEAMYYGCPVLVSNTSSIPEIVGDAGIYFDPYETEDFIEKLTLSLENTQLREDIILKGYKQEKKYSWDRCSKETFEFYRQFLS
;
A
#
# COMPACT_ATOMS: atom_id res chain seq x y z
N MET A 1 1.76 -26.28 -11.83
CA MET A 1 1.75 -25.95 -10.38
C MET A 1 0.39 -25.39 -10.01
N LYS A 2 -0.24 -25.92 -8.95
CA LYS A 2 -1.57 -25.51 -8.46
C LYS A 2 -1.43 -24.54 -7.30
N ILE A 3 -1.99 -23.35 -7.45
CA ILE A 3 -1.87 -22.25 -6.48
C ILE A 3 -3.24 -21.90 -5.93
N VAL A 4 -3.36 -21.78 -4.61
CA VAL A 4 -4.57 -21.28 -3.95
C VAL A 4 -4.29 -20.00 -3.16
N TYR A 5 -5.23 -19.06 -3.21
CA TYR A 5 -5.24 -17.83 -2.41
C TYR A 5 -6.45 -17.84 -1.47
N ASP A 6 -6.27 -17.44 -0.21
CA ASP A 6 -7.35 -17.46 0.80
C ASP A 6 -8.29 -16.23 0.71
N PRO A 7 -9.44 -16.25 1.42
CA PRO A 7 -10.44 -15.18 1.29
C PRO A 7 -10.14 -13.95 2.16
N LYS A 8 -9.04 -13.94 2.92
CA LYS A 8 -8.90 -13.08 4.10
C LYS A 8 -8.97 -11.60 3.72
N VAL A 9 -8.10 -11.13 2.82
CA VAL A 9 -8.10 -9.69 2.43
C VAL A 9 -9.40 -9.29 1.72
N PHE A 10 -9.93 -10.16 0.87
CA PHE A 10 -11.12 -9.88 0.07
C PHE A 10 -12.39 -9.73 0.94
N SER A 11 -12.42 -10.41 2.09
CA SER A 11 -13.52 -10.37 3.04
C SER A 11 -13.63 -9.03 3.77
N PHE A 12 -12.50 -8.40 4.14
CA PHE A 12 -12.51 -7.17 4.96
C PHE A 12 -12.15 -5.88 4.22
N GLN A 13 -11.61 -5.93 2.99
CA GLN A 13 -11.36 -4.74 2.16
C GLN A 13 -12.27 -4.66 0.93
N GLN A 14 -12.94 -3.52 0.77
CA GLN A 14 -13.61 -3.19 -0.50
C GLN A 14 -12.57 -2.75 -1.56
N TYR A 15 -11.71 -1.82 -1.15
CA TYR A 15 -10.51 -1.35 -1.85
C TYR A 15 -9.37 -1.20 -0.81
N GLY A 16 -8.12 -1.25 -1.25
CA GLY A 16 -6.95 -1.08 -0.38
C GLY A 16 -5.67 -1.64 -1.01
N GLY A 17 -4.51 -1.17 -0.56
CA GLY A 17 -3.21 -1.55 -1.14
C GLY A 17 -2.94 -3.05 -1.13
N ILE A 18 -3.30 -3.76 -0.06
CA ILE A 18 -3.11 -5.22 0.04
C ILE A 18 -4.02 -5.96 -0.95
N SER A 19 -5.31 -5.60 -1.03
CA SER A 19 -6.21 -6.23 -1.99
C SER A 19 -5.90 -5.83 -3.45
N ARG A 20 -5.32 -4.65 -3.69
CA ARG A 20 -4.76 -4.26 -4.99
C ARG A 20 -3.58 -5.15 -5.36
N TYR A 21 -2.62 -5.35 -4.46
CA TYR A 21 -1.48 -6.26 -4.67
C TYR A 21 -1.95 -7.65 -5.11
N PHE A 22 -2.87 -8.26 -4.36
CA PHE A 22 -3.37 -9.59 -4.73
C PHE A 22 -4.15 -9.59 -6.03
N TYR A 23 -4.94 -8.55 -6.34
CA TYR A 23 -5.55 -8.43 -7.66
C TYR A 23 -4.50 -8.41 -8.77
N GLU A 24 -3.48 -7.57 -8.65
CA GLU A 24 -2.48 -7.35 -9.70
C GLU A 24 -1.60 -8.59 -9.92
N ILE A 25 -1.26 -9.29 -8.83
CA ILE A 25 -0.49 -10.52 -8.86
C ILE A 25 -1.32 -11.68 -9.41
N ILE A 26 -2.52 -11.92 -8.87
CA ILE A 26 -3.34 -13.08 -9.29
C ILE A 26 -3.69 -12.99 -10.78
N THR A 27 -4.10 -11.82 -11.27
CA THR A 27 -4.48 -11.63 -12.68
C THR A 27 -3.33 -11.81 -13.66
N ARG A 28 -2.09 -11.53 -13.25
CA ARG A 28 -0.88 -11.74 -14.08
C ARG A 28 -0.34 -13.15 -13.98
N ILE A 29 -0.28 -13.70 -12.76
CA ILE A 29 0.17 -15.05 -12.51
C ILE A 29 -0.72 -16.07 -13.22
N ALA A 30 -2.03 -15.81 -13.32
CA ALA A 30 -2.96 -16.67 -14.05
C ALA A 30 -2.71 -16.74 -15.57
N LYS A 31 -1.83 -15.91 -16.13
CA LYS A 31 -1.46 -15.96 -17.55
C LYS A 31 -0.31 -16.93 -17.85
N TYR A 32 0.39 -17.42 -16.83
CA TYR A 32 1.47 -18.39 -17.02
C TYR A 32 0.86 -19.79 -17.19
N GLU A 33 1.09 -20.42 -18.34
CA GLU A 33 0.52 -21.74 -18.67
C GLU A 33 0.96 -22.85 -17.69
N GLU A 34 2.11 -22.69 -17.03
CA GLU A 34 2.57 -23.67 -16.04
C GLU A 34 1.77 -23.62 -14.72
N LEU A 35 0.86 -22.65 -14.56
CA LEU A 35 0.15 -22.38 -13.32
C LEU A 35 -1.37 -22.61 -13.43
N GLU A 36 -1.88 -23.46 -12.56
CA GLU A 36 -3.32 -23.58 -12.29
C GLU A 36 -3.66 -22.71 -11.08
N VAL A 37 -4.19 -21.51 -11.33
CA VAL A 37 -4.52 -20.54 -10.28
C VAL A 37 -5.96 -20.69 -9.82
N SER A 38 -6.18 -20.82 -8.50
CA SER A 38 -7.50 -21.00 -7.88
C SER A 38 -7.75 -19.97 -6.77
N PRO A 39 -8.24 -18.75 -7.08
CA PRO A 39 -8.54 -17.77 -6.06
C PRO A 39 -9.80 -18.16 -5.25
N PHE A 40 -9.67 -18.24 -3.93
CA PHE A 40 -10.81 -18.45 -3.04
C PHE A 40 -11.18 -17.12 -2.36
N MET A 41 -12.14 -16.39 -2.91
CA MET A 41 -12.62 -15.14 -2.34
C MET A 41 -13.69 -15.36 -1.26
N GLY A 42 -14.47 -16.44 -1.38
CA GLY A 42 -15.60 -16.73 -0.49
C GLY A 42 -16.64 -15.61 -0.50
N PHE A 43 -17.32 -15.39 0.62
CA PHE A 43 -18.18 -14.23 0.83
C PHE A 43 -17.34 -12.97 1.00
N HIS A 44 -17.33 -12.09 0.01
CA HIS A 44 -16.39 -10.97 -0.04
C HIS A 44 -17.06 -9.66 -0.42
N LYS A 45 -16.46 -8.54 0.02
CA LYS A 45 -16.91 -7.19 -0.35
C LYS A 45 -15.93 -6.48 -1.30
N ASN A 46 -14.86 -7.14 -1.69
CA ASN A 46 -13.85 -6.60 -2.61
C ASN A 46 -14.45 -6.22 -3.97
N LYS A 47 -14.02 -5.07 -4.49
CA LYS A 47 -14.54 -4.45 -5.71
C LYS A 47 -13.53 -4.35 -6.87
N TYR A 48 -12.32 -4.91 -6.75
CA TYR A 48 -11.35 -4.90 -7.86
C TYR A 48 -11.76 -5.80 -9.04
N GLY A 49 -12.72 -6.72 -8.84
CA GLY A 49 -13.32 -7.46 -9.96
C GLY A 49 -12.48 -8.63 -10.46
N LEU A 50 -11.88 -9.40 -9.55
CA LEU A 50 -11.11 -10.60 -9.92
C LEU A 50 -11.93 -11.60 -10.74
N GLU A 51 -13.24 -11.68 -10.50
CA GLU A 51 -14.19 -12.53 -11.24
C GLU A 51 -14.26 -12.24 -12.75
N ASN A 52 -13.86 -11.04 -13.18
CA ASN A 52 -13.80 -10.68 -14.60
C ASN A 52 -12.70 -11.48 -15.35
N TYR A 53 -11.82 -12.17 -14.63
CA TYR A 53 -10.74 -12.99 -15.18
C TYR A 53 -10.95 -14.48 -14.92
N LYS A 54 -12.19 -14.91 -14.62
CA LYS A 54 -12.52 -16.31 -14.29
C LYS A 54 -12.04 -17.32 -15.34
N ASP A 55 -12.00 -16.93 -16.61
CA ASP A 55 -11.60 -17.81 -17.72
C ASP A 55 -10.09 -18.09 -17.72
N ASN A 56 -9.29 -17.28 -17.01
CA ASN A 56 -7.87 -17.51 -16.78
C ASN A 56 -7.61 -18.36 -15.53
N PHE A 57 -8.63 -18.67 -14.73
CA PHE A 57 -8.46 -19.43 -13.50
C PHE A 57 -8.89 -20.89 -13.70
N LYS A 58 -8.23 -21.78 -12.95
CA LYS A 58 -8.64 -23.18 -12.88
C LYS A 58 -10.01 -23.31 -12.21
N ASP A 59 -10.22 -22.52 -11.17
CA ASP A 59 -11.45 -22.41 -10.39
C ASP A 59 -11.46 -21.05 -9.68
N ILE A 60 -12.64 -20.53 -9.37
CA ILE A 60 -12.80 -19.34 -8.53
C ILE A 60 -14.02 -19.50 -7.64
N VAL A 61 -13.81 -19.38 -6.33
CA VAL A 61 -14.90 -19.39 -5.36
C VAL A 61 -15.18 -17.97 -4.92
N SER A 62 -16.28 -17.40 -5.42
CA SER A 62 -16.64 -16.01 -5.14
C SER A 62 -18.14 -15.84 -4.91
N PHE A 63 -18.49 -15.19 -3.80
CA PHE A 63 -19.85 -14.81 -3.46
C PHE A 63 -19.83 -13.36 -2.96
N LYS A 64 -20.58 -12.46 -3.61
CA LYS A 64 -20.69 -11.09 -3.11
C LYS A 64 -21.39 -11.11 -1.74
N LEU A 65 -20.77 -10.48 -0.75
CA LEU A 65 -21.30 -10.41 0.60
C LEU A 65 -22.69 -9.74 0.56
N PRO A 66 -23.74 -10.41 1.06
CA PRO A 66 -25.07 -9.83 1.09
C PRO A 66 -25.09 -8.61 2.02
N ASN A 67 -25.91 -7.61 1.70
CA ASN A 67 -26.02 -6.37 2.46
C ASN A 67 -26.82 -6.58 3.77
N ILE A 68 -26.30 -7.41 4.66
CA ILE A 68 -26.91 -7.71 5.96
C ILE A 68 -26.11 -6.99 7.06
N PRO A 69 -26.72 -6.06 7.81
CA PRO A 69 -26.04 -5.33 8.88
C PRO A 69 -25.35 -6.26 9.89
N LYS A 70 -24.13 -5.89 10.31
CA LYS A 70 -23.34 -6.61 11.34
C LYS A 70 -23.03 -8.09 11.04
N SER A 71 -23.22 -8.55 9.81
CA SER A 71 -22.99 -9.95 9.41
C SER A 71 -21.53 -10.30 9.08
N SER A 72 -20.64 -9.31 8.92
CA SER A 72 -19.27 -9.52 8.43
C SER A 72 -18.47 -10.54 9.25
N LYS A 73 -18.60 -10.54 10.58
CA LYS A 73 -17.91 -11.50 11.45
C LYS A 73 -18.39 -12.94 11.24
N LEU A 74 -19.69 -13.12 10.98
CA LEU A 74 -20.27 -14.43 10.68
C LEU A 74 -19.73 -14.95 9.35
N PHE A 75 -19.79 -14.14 8.29
CA PHE A 75 -19.29 -14.52 6.97
C PHE A 75 -17.78 -14.76 6.95
N MET A 76 -16.99 -14.06 7.77
CA MET A 76 -15.57 -14.39 7.95
C MET A 76 -15.36 -15.79 8.53
N LYS A 77 -16.14 -16.20 9.53
CA LYS A 77 -16.07 -17.58 10.09
C LYS A 77 -16.55 -18.61 9.07
N VAL A 78 -17.61 -18.30 8.31
CA VAL A 78 -18.10 -19.16 7.23
C VAL A 78 -17.02 -19.34 6.17
N ASN A 79 -16.36 -18.26 5.76
CA ASN A 79 -15.23 -18.30 4.81
C ASN A 79 -14.08 -19.17 5.33
N GLU A 80 -13.71 -19.06 6.61
CA GLU A 80 -12.65 -19.90 7.20
C GLU A 80 -13.02 -21.41 7.15
N LEU A 81 -14.28 -21.75 7.45
CA LEU A 81 -14.76 -23.14 7.36
C LEU A 81 -14.80 -23.65 5.91
N MET A 82 -15.35 -22.85 4.99
CA MET A 82 -15.44 -23.22 3.57
C MET A 82 -14.05 -23.37 2.97
N PHE A 83 -13.13 -22.42 3.23
CA PHE A 83 -11.76 -22.48 2.75
C PHE A 83 -11.02 -23.70 3.31
N THR A 84 -11.17 -23.99 4.60
CA THR A 84 -10.58 -25.18 5.23
C THR A 84 -11.07 -26.47 4.56
N ASN A 85 -12.35 -26.55 4.20
CA ASN A 85 -12.89 -27.71 3.48
C ASN A 85 -12.41 -27.76 2.03
N TYR A 86 -12.29 -26.60 1.37
CA TYR A 86 -11.80 -26.48 -0.01
C TYR A 86 -10.36 -26.99 -0.15
N ILE A 87 -9.45 -26.56 0.72
CA ILE A 87 -8.03 -26.99 0.69
C ILE A 87 -7.81 -28.42 1.19
N LYS A 88 -8.79 -29.03 1.88
CA LYS A 88 -8.74 -30.46 2.25
C LYS A 88 -9.19 -31.37 1.12
N LYS A 89 -10.16 -30.92 0.32
CA LYS A 89 -10.73 -31.70 -0.80
C LYS A 89 -9.88 -31.61 -2.06
N ASN A 90 -9.12 -30.52 -2.21
CA ASN A 90 -8.26 -30.27 -3.36
C ASN A 90 -6.78 -30.39 -2.98
N LYS A 91 -5.93 -30.69 -3.97
CA LYS A 91 -4.48 -30.69 -3.81
C LYS A 91 -3.90 -29.44 -4.45
N PHE A 92 -3.13 -28.69 -3.68
CA PHE A 92 -2.40 -27.51 -4.14
C PHE A 92 -0.90 -27.69 -3.86
N ASP A 93 -0.07 -27.10 -4.70
CA ASP A 93 1.38 -27.05 -4.49
C ASP A 93 1.73 -25.85 -3.62
N ILE A 94 1.10 -24.69 -3.89
CA ILE A 94 1.29 -23.44 -3.16
C ILE A 94 -0.01 -22.98 -2.52
N TYR A 95 0.08 -22.55 -1.27
CA TYR A 95 -0.93 -21.75 -0.60
C TYR A 95 -0.34 -20.37 -0.25
N HIS A 96 -0.76 -19.32 -0.97
CA HIS A 96 -0.39 -17.94 -0.65
C HIS A 96 -1.50 -17.26 0.17
N GLN A 97 -1.20 -16.99 1.44
CA GLN A 97 -2.07 -16.25 2.35
C GLN A 97 -2.25 -14.81 1.88
N THR A 98 -3.51 -14.37 1.73
CA THR A 98 -3.81 -12.99 1.30
C THR A 98 -3.75 -11.98 2.44
N PHE A 99 -3.84 -12.47 3.68
CA PHE A 99 -3.59 -11.69 4.88
C PHE A 99 -3.31 -12.60 6.07
N TYR A 100 -2.86 -12.03 7.19
CA TYR A 100 -2.42 -12.80 8.34
C TYR A 100 -3.56 -13.56 9.02
N SER A 101 -3.36 -14.84 9.31
CA SER A 101 -4.37 -15.70 9.93
C SER A 101 -3.76 -16.85 10.73
N LYS A 102 -4.60 -17.49 11.56
CA LYS A 102 -4.23 -18.72 12.31
C LYS A 102 -4.48 -20.00 11.52
N LEU A 103 -4.75 -19.93 10.21
CA LEU A 103 -5.30 -21.07 9.48
C LEU A 103 -4.40 -22.31 9.64
N PRO A 104 -4.99 -23.46 10.03
CA PRO A 104 -4.26 -24.58 10.60
C PRO A 104 -3.25 -25.21 9.62
N ASN A 105 -2.21 -25.81 10.20
CA ASN A 105 -1.01 -26.36 9.57
C ASN A 105 -1.23 -27.67 8.78
N LYS A 106 -2.46 -27.93 8.30
CA LYS A 106 -2.88 -29.26 7.81
C LYS A 106 -2.85 -29.43 6.28
N CYS A 107 -2.43 -28.41 5.53
CA CYS A 107 -2.27 -28.53 4.09
C CYS A 107 -0.82 -28.94 3.77
N LYS A 108 -0.64 -29.88 2.82
CA LYS A 108 0.69 -30.32 2.35
C LYS A 108 1.37 -29.32 1.40
N SER A 109 0.66 -28.25 1.03
CA SER A 109 1.16 -27.19 0.15
C SER A 109 2.22 -26.34 0.84
N ALA A 110 3.21 -25.87 0.08
CA ALA A 110 4.14 -24.87 0.57
C ALA A 110 3.39 -23.56 0.85
N ARG A 111 3.62 -23.00 2.03
CA ARG A 111 2.89 -21.85 2.55
C ARG A 111 3.69 -20.58 2.32
N ILE A 112 3.10 -19.66 1.57
CA ILE A 112 3.68 -18.36 1.27
C ILE A 112 2.87 -17.26 1.97
N VAL A 113 3.57 -16.27 2.53
CA VAL A 113 2.95 -15.06 3.07
C VAL A 113 3.70 -13.84 2.56
N THR A 114 2.96 -12.78 2.20
CA THR A 114 3.55 -11.47 1.92
C THR A 114 3.47 -10.59 3.17
N VAL A 115 4.60 -10.05 3.62
CA VAL A 115 4.69 -9.07 4.69
C VAL A 115 4.80 -7.68 4.07
N HIS A 116 3.74 -6.89 4.27
CA HIS A 116 3.61 -5.56 3.65
C HIS A 116 4.26 -4.43 4.44
N ASP A 117 4.45 -4.59 5.74
CA ASP A 117 5.05 -3.62 6.64
C ASP A 117 5.33 -4.26 8.02
N MET A 118 6.03 -3.53 8.89
CA MET A 118 6.17 -3.83 10.33
C MET A 118 5.63 -2.70 11.22
N ILE A 119 4.59 -1.97 10.76
CA ILE A 119 4.07 -0.78 11.45
C ILE A 119 3.45 -1.14 12.80
N HIS A 120 2.71 -2.25 12.87
CA HIS A 120 2.05 -2.70 14.12
C HIS A 120 3.06 -3.05 15.21
N GLU A 121 4.26 -3.48 14.84
CA GLU A 121 5.34 -3.84 15.75
C GLU A 121 6.16 -2.62 16.16
N LYS A 122 6.41 -1.69 15.23
CA LYS A 122 7.26 -0.51 15.46
C LYS A 122 6.51 0.67 16.05
N PHE A 123 5.20 0.76 15.80
CA PHE A 123 4.34 1.85 16.27
C PHE A 123 3.05 1.32 16.93
N PRO A 124 3.14 0.43 17.94
CA PRO A 124 1.97 -0.16 18.59
C PRO A 124 1.04 0.90 19.21
N GLN A 125 1.57 2.07 19.58
CA GLN A 125 0.81 3.18 20.16
C GLN A 125 -0.27 3.76 19.22
N TYR A 126 -0.20 3.51 17.90
CA TYR A 126 -1.21 3.97 16.95
C TYR A 126 -2.33 2.96 16.71
N PHE A 127 -2.28 1.80 17.38
CA PHE A 127 -3.27 0.73 17.22
C PHE A 127 -3.99 0.44 18.55
N SER A 128 -5.15 -0.22 18.45
CA SER A 128 -5.85 -0.69 19.64
C SER A 128 -5.02 -1.77 20.35
N LEU A 129 -5.02 -1.76 21.69
CA LEU A 129 -4.39 -2.82 22.50
C LEU A 129 -4.93 -4.24 22.18
N ASN A 130 -6.15 -4.32 21.63
CA ASN A 130 -6.79 -5.58 21.23
C ASN A 130 -6.64 -5.90 19.74
N ASP A 131 -5.82 -5.15 19.00
CA ASP A 131 -5.55 -5.43 17.59
C ASP A 131 -4.73 -6.72 17.45
N PRO A 132 -5.26 -7.79 16.83
CA PRO A 132 -4.57 -9.06 16.75
C PRO A 132 -3.50 -9.10 15.64
N THR A 133 -3.34 -8.04 14.84
CA THR A 133 -2.58 -8.06 13.58
C THR A 133 -1.13 -8.49 13.80
N SER A 134 -0.43 -7.92 14.80
CA SER A 134 0.96 -8.29 15.05
C SER A 134 1.12 -9.76 15.46
N TYR A 135 0.24 -10.24 16.33
CA TYR A 135 0.24 -11.64 16.75
C TYR A 135 -0.11 -12.59 15.58
N LEU A 136 -1.10 -12.26 14.76
CA LEU A 136 -1.46 -13.04 13.58
C LEU A 136 -0.36 -13.02 12.51
N LYS A 137 0.32 -11.88 12.33
CA LYS A 137 1.46 -11.73 11.42
C LYS A 137 2.59 -12.66 11.86
N LYS A 138 2.98 -12.61 13.14
CA LYS A 138 3.98 -13.53 13.71
C LYS A 138 3.61 -14.99 13.47
N LYS A 139 2.36 -15.38 13.71
CA LYS A 139 1.89 -16.75 13.43
C LYS A 139 1.90 -17.13 11.96
N SER A 140 1.60 -16.19 11.06
CA SER A 140 1.62 -16.45 9.62
C SER A 140 3.06 -16.66 9.13
N VAL A 141 3.99 -15.86 9.63
CA VAL A 141 5.43 -15.93 9.37
C VAL A 141 6.03 -17.23 9.92
N GLU A 142 5.79 -17.57 11.19
CA GLU A 142 6.28 -18.81 11.83
C GLU A 142 5.83 -20.07 11.08
N ASN A 143 4.61 -20.07 10.53
CA ASN A 143 4.03 -21.20 9.81
C ASN A 143 4.22 -21.13 8.29
N SER A 144 5.13 -20.32 7.78
CA SER A 144 5.40 -20.18 6.35
C SER A 144 6.69 -20.91 5.94
N ASP A 145 6.65 -21.48 4.74
CA ASP A 145 7.80 -22.09 4.07
C ASP A 145 8.59 -21.01 3.30
N GLY A 146 7.88 -20.02 2.75
CA GLY A 146 8.45 -18.86 2.08
C GLY A 146 7.75 -17.55 2.46
N ILE A 147 8.53 -16.47 2.50
CA ILE A 147 8.06 -15.14 2.88
C ILE A 147 8.46 -14.15 1.80
N ILE A 148 7.50 -13.36 1.35
CA ILE A 148 7.75 -12.22 0.47
C ILE A 148 7.75 -10.95 1.33
N CYS A 149 8.83 -10.18 1.30
CA CYS A 149 8.87 -8.84 1.86
C CYS A 149 8.79 -7.82 0.73
N VAL A 150 8.02 -6.76 0.94
CA VAL A 150 7.79 -5.75 -0.12
C VAL A 150 8.94 -4.76 -0.29
N SER A 151 9.94 -4.80 0.59
CA SER A 151 11.15 -3.97 0.58
C SER A 151 12.27 -4.62 1.41
N GLU A 152 13.52 -4.22 1.16
CA GLU A 152 14.66 -4.59 1.99
C GLU A 152 14.50 -4.04 3.42
N SER A 153 13.94 -2.84 3.57
CA SER A 153 13.59 -2.31 4.90
C SER A 153 12.63 -3.24 5.66
N THR A 154 11.58 -3.73 5.00
CA THR A 154 10.62 -4.66 5.63
C THR A 154 11.29 -6.00 5.96
N LYS A 155 12.15 -6.52 5.08
CA LYS A 155 12.95 -7.74 5.34
C LYS A 155 13.83 -7.57 6.57
N LYS A 156 14.58 -6.47 6.66
CA LYS A 156 15.47 -6.18 7.79
C LYS A 156 14.69 -6.13 9.11
N ASP A 157 13.56 -5.42 9.14
CA ASP A 157 12.71 -5.35 10.32
C ASP A 157 12.11 -6.72 10.68
N LEU A 158 11.68 -7.51 9.69
CA LEU A 158 11.14 -8.84 9.92
C LEU A 158 12.17 -9.78 10.56
N ILE A 159 13.41 -9.77 10.07
CA ILE A 159 14.52 -10.54 10.66
C ILE A 159 14.78 -10.07 12.09
N ASN A 160 14.89 -8.76 12.32
CA ASN A 160 15.22 -8.22 13.64
C ASN A 160 14.13 -8.45 14.69
N ILE A 161 12.86 -8.33 14.31
CA ILE A 161 11.73 -8.38 15.25
C ILE A 161 11.27 -9.82 15.49
N TYR A 162 11.25 -10.66 14.45
CA TYR A 162 10.73 -12.03 14.52
C TYR A 162 11.80 -13.12 14.41
N ASN A 163 13.08 -12.78 14.21
CA ASN A 163 14.19 -13.74 14.08
C ASN A 163 13.96 -14.77 12.95
N VAL A 164 13.43 -14.30 11.82
CA VAL A 164 13.16 -15.16 10.66
C VAL A 164 14.46 -15.51 9.94
N PRO A 165 14.69 -16.79 9.57
CA PRO A 165 15.85 -17.17 8.75
C PRO A 165 15.83 -16.48 7.39
N GLU A 166 16.90 -15.78 7.04
CA GLU A 166 17.03 -15.06 5.78
C GLU A 166 16.75 -15.91 4.52
N PRO A 167 17.16 -17.21 4.43
CA PRO A 167 16.87 -18.04 3.26
C PRO A 167 15.38 -18.25 2.96
N LYS A 168 14.48 -18.01 3.94
CA LYS A 168 13.02 -18.07 3.72
C LYS A 168 12.46 -16.81 3.06
N ILE A 169 13.22 -15.72 3.04
CA ILE A 169 12.72 -14.39 2.66
C ILE A 169 13.18 -14.03 1.25
N ARG A 170 12.23 -13.61 0.41
CA ARG A 170 12.50 -12.93 -0.86
C ARG A 170 11.97 -11.52 -0.80
N VAL A 171 12.77 -10.53 -1.18
CA VAL A 171 12.26 -9.18 -1.42
C VAL A 171 11.69 -9.12 -2.83
N ILE A 172 10.42 -8.74 -2.94
CA ILE A 172 9.72 -8.54 -4.21
C ILE A 172 8.97 -7.23 -4.11
N HIS A 173 9.43 -6.23 -4.86
CA HIS A 173 8.86 -4.89 -4.85
C HIS A 173 7.49 -4.85 -5.51
N HIS A 174 6.64 -3.95 -5.03
CA HIS A 174 5.35 -3.67 -5.68
C HIS A 174 5.51 -2.87 -6.98
N GLY A 175 4.39 -2.74 -7.71
CA GLY A 175 4.28 -1.84 -8.85
C GLY A 175 3.31 -0.69 -8.61
N ASN A 176 3.22 0.20 -9.60
CA ASN A 176 2.22 1.26 -9.67
C ASN A 176 1.09 0.88 -10.65
N SER A 177 -0.16 0.98 -10.19
CA SER A 177 -1.36 0.73 -11.00
C SER A 177 -1.93 1.98 -11.67
N LEU A 178 -1.63 3.16 -11.13
CA LEU A 178 -2.29 4.40 -11.51
C LEU A 178 -1.66 4.95 -12.80
N ARG A 179 -2.27 4.61 -13.95
CA ARG A 179 -1.81 5.00 -15.30
C ARG A 179 -2.89 5.67 -16.14
N THR A 180 -3.88 6.26 -15.48
CA THR A 180 -5.01 6.94 -16.12
C THR A 180 -4.53 8.18 -16.86
N ALA A 181 -5.06 8.43 -18.06
CA ALA A 181 -4.80 9.68 -18.77
C ALA A 181 -5.30 10.87 -17.95
N VAL A 182 -4.61 12.01 -18.02
CA VAL A 182 -5.02 13.21 -17.29
C VAL A 182 -5.89 14.07 -18.20
N ASN A 183 -7.00 14.59 -17.68
CA ASN A 183 -7.79 15.62 -18.36
C ASN A 183 -7.11 16.98 -18.20
N ASP A 184 -7.18 17.83 -19.24
CA ASP A 184 -6.55 19.16 -19.25
C ASP A 184 -7.19 20.16 -18.26
N GLU A 185 -8.40 19.87 -17.77
CA GLU A 185 -9.09 20.72 -16.80
C GLU A 185 -8.62 20.42 -15.37
N ARG A 186 -8.02 21.43 -14.74
CA ARG A 186 -7.56 21.38 -13.35
C ARG A 186 -8.74 21.39 -12.38
N ILE A 187 -8.78 20.43 -11.45
CA ILE A 187 -9.85 20.35 -10.42
C ILE A 187 -9.71 21.43 -9.35
N ILE A 188 -8.48 21.76 -8.94
CA ILE A 188 -8.19 22.77 -7.91
C ILE A 188 -7.51 23.96 -8.55
N ASP A 189 -8.23 25.08 -8.69
CA ASP A 189 -7.74 26.31 -9.32
C ASP A 189 -6.87 27.16 -8.37
N ALA A 190 -5.82 26.55 -7.84
CA ALA A 190 -4.76 27.19 -7.05
C ALA A 190 -3.48 26.33 -7.11
N PRO A 191 -2.30 26.88 -6.81
CA PRO A 191 -1.13 26.07 -6.46
C PRO A 191 -1.37 25.30 -5.17
N TYR A 192 -0.94 24.03 -5.10
CA TYR A 192 -1.12 23.23 -3.89
C TYR A 192 -0.02 22.21 -3.65
N ILE A 193 0.17 21.95 -2.35
CA ILE A 193 0.89 20.82 -1.81
C ILE A 193 -0.09 19.65 -1.70
N PHE A 194 0.30 18.49 -2.23
CA PHE A 194 -0.55 17.33 -2.32
C PHE A 194 -0.16 16.25 -1.31
N TYR A 195 -1.16 15.71 -0.62
CA TYR A 195 -1.02 14.65 0.38
C TYR A 195 -2.02 13.53 0.09
N VAL A 196 -1.56 12.28 0.09
CA VAL A 196 -2.40 11.11 -0.23
C VAL A 196 -2.37 10.09 0.91
N GLY A 197 -3.55 9.73 1.42
CA GLY A 197 -3.73 8.66 2.39
C GLY A 197 -4.48 9.07 3.66
N ASP A 198 -4.46 8.18 4.64
CA ASP A 198 -4.91 8.49 6.01
C ASP A 198 -3.98 9.55 6.62
N ARG A 199 -4.50 10.37 7.53
CA ARG A 199 -3.79 11.49 8.17
C ARG A 199 -3.53 11.24 9.66
N LYS A 200 -3.80 10.03 10.15
CA LYS A 200 -3.58 9.64 11.55
C LYS A 200 -2.19 9.05 11.78
N GLY A 201 -1.69 9.26 13.00
CA GLY A 201 -0.54 8.55 13.57
C GLY A 201 0.73 8.65 12.72
N TYR A 202 1.28 7.49 12.35
CA TYR A 202 2.58 7.37 11.68
C TYR A 202 2.67 8.06 10.31
N LYS A 203 1.54 8.45 9.69
CA LYS A 203 1.54 9.21 8.43
C LYS A 203 1.92 10.69 8.61
N ASN A 204 2.06 11.13 9.87
CA ASN A 204 2.70 12.39 10.26
C ASN A 204 2.07 13.66 9.66
N PHE A 205 0.76 13.68 9.46
CA PHE A 205 0.06 14.83 8.88
C PHE A 205 0.22 16.12 9.69
N HIS A 206 0.41 16.01 11.01
CA HIS A 206 0.65 17.16 11.87
C HIS A 206 1.92 17.93 11.49
N LEU A 207 3.00 17.23 11.12
CA LEU A 207 4.26 17.87 10.68
C LEU A 207 4.04 18.74 9.44
N LEU A 208 3.21 18.29 8.50
CA LEU A 208 2.84 19.09 7.32
C LEU A 208 2.08 20.36 7.72
N LEU A 209 1.10 20.25 8.61
CA LEU A 209 0.33 21.41 9.07
C LEU A 209 1.20 22.39 9.87
N ASP A 210 2.08 21.89 10.73
CA ASP A 210 2.99 22.68 11.54
C ASP A 210 3.92 23.52 10.66
N ALA A 211 4.63 22.87 9.74
CA ALA A 211 5.51 23.57 8.81
C ALA A 211 4.76 24.55 7.88
N TYR A 212 3.56 24.16 7.42
CA TYR A 212 2.72 25.05 6.62
C TYR A 212 2.31 26.30 7.40
N SER A 213 2.02 26.15 8.70
CA SER A 213 1.62 27.27 9.57
C SER A 213 2.77 28.21 9.94
N ASN A 214 3.98 27.68 10.10
CA ASN A 214 5.18 28.44 10.46
C ASN A 214 5.87 29.08 9.24
N ASN A 215 5.44 28.77 8.02
CA ASN A 215 5.95 29.38 6.80
C ASN A 215 4.89 30.24 6.11
N MET A 216 4.93 31.56 6.40
CA MET A 216 3.97 32.52 5.86
C MET A 216 3.95 32.57 4.33
N TRP A 217 5.11 32.49 3.67
CA TRP A 217 5.20 32.50 2.22
C TRP A 217 4.50 31.28 1.61
N VAL A 218 4.73 30.08 2.16
CA VAL A 218 4.03 28.86 1.72
C VAL A 218 2.53 28.99 1.93
N LYS A 219 2.10 29.52 3.08
CA LYS A 219 0.69 29.67 3.44
C LYS A 219 -0.08 30.64 2.53
N GLU A 220 0.58 31.72 2.11
CA GLU A 220 0.00 32.72 1.22
C GLU A 220 -0.13 32.19 -0.22
N ASN A 221 0.84 31.41 -0.69
CA ASN A 221 0.96 31.01 -2.09
C ASN A 221 0.38 29.63 -2.43
N PHE A 222 0.27 28.72 -1.46
CA PHE A 222 -0.14 27.34 -1.70
C PHE A 222 -1.29 26.91 -0.80
N HIS A 223 -2.15 26.05 -1.33
CA HIS A 223 -3.15 25.31 -0.58
C HIS A 223 -2.59 23.93 -0.18
N ILE A 224 -3.21 23.24 0.77
CA ILE A 224 -2.99 21.80 0.98
C ILE A 224 -4.20 21.05 0.45
N VAL A 225 -3.95 20.04 -0.39
CA VAL A 225 -4.99 19.14 -0.90
C VAL A 225 -4.70 17.73 -0.40
N CYS A 226 -5.65 17.17 0.35
CA CYS A 226 -5.61 15.83 0.89
C CYS A 226 -6.54 14.93 0.08
N PHE A 227 -6.02 13.83 -0.49
CA PHE A 227 -6.84 12.82 -1.15
C PHE A 227 -6.89 11.50 -0.36
N GLY A 228 -8.10 10.97 -0.16
CA GLY A 228 -8.32 9.73 0.60
C GLY A 228 -8.42 9.98 2.11
N GLY A 229 -8.33 8.91 2.91
CA GLY A 229 -8.49 8.97 4.38
C GLY A 229 -9.93 9.23 4.87
N GLY A 230 -10.84 9.54 3.96
CA GLY A 230 -12.22 9.95 4.26
C GLY A 230 -12.31 11.44 4.62
N GLN A 231 -13.53 11.95 4.74
CA GLN A 231 -13.78 13.32 5.19
C GLN A 231 -13.06 13.62 6.50
N PHE A 232 -12.64 14.89 6.69
CA PHE A 232 -11.99 15.30 7.92
C PHE A 232 -12.86 14.98 9.13
N LYS A 233 -12.29 14.24 10.06
CA LYS A 233 -12.84 13.93 11.37
C LYS A 233 -12.63 15.14 12.28
N LYS A 234 -13.37 15.18 13.39
CA LYS A 234 -13.27 16.26 14.37
C LYS A 234 -11.82 16.49 14.82
N GLU A 235 -11.10 15.42 15.16
CA GLU A 235 -9.69 15.53 15.57
C GLU A 235 -8.79 16.16 14.50
N GLU A 236 -9.09 15.95 13.21
CA GLU A 236 -8.31 16.50 12.10
C GLU A 236 -8.65 17.97 11.86
N LEU A 237 -9.93 18.34 12.01
CA LEU A 237 -10.37 19.74 11.94
C LEU A 237 -9.78 20.55 13.10
N ASP A 238 -9.84 20.02 14.32
CA ASP A 238 -9.26 20.65 15.51
C ASP A 238 -7.74 20.88 15.31
N LEU A 239 -7.05 19.95 14.65
CA LEU A 239 -5.62 20.08 14.31
C LEU A 239 -5.37 21.13 13.22
N ILE A 240 -6.18 21.17 12.17
CA ILE A 240 -6.09 22.18 11.10
C ILE A 240 -6.32 23.59 11.67
N ASP A 241 -7.29 23.73 12.57
CA ASP A 241 -7.61 24.99 13.24
C ASP A 241 -6.49 25.39 14.21
N HIS A 242 -5.93 24.45 14.97
CA HIS A 242 -4.78 24.69 15.85
C HIS A 242 -3.60 25.32 15.10
N TYR A 243 -3.30 24.81 13.89
CA TYR A 243 -2.25 25.34 13.02
C TYR A 243 -2.71 26.51 12.14
N SER A 244 -3.88 27.10 12.41
CA SER A 244 -4.41 28.26 11.68
C SER A 244 -4.44 28.06 10.16
N ALA A 245 -4.69 26.83 9.68
CA ALA A 245 -4.68 26.45 8.27
C ALA A 245 -6.10 26.35 7.67
N SER A 246 -7.13 26.70 8.45
CA SER A 246 -8.54 26.66 8.07
C SER A 246 -8.79 27.47 6.79
N GLY A 247 -9.58 26.91 5.87
CA GLY A 247 -9.88 27.51 4.56
C GLY A 247 -8.81 27.30 3.48
N LYS A 248 -7.62 26.81 3.84
CA LYS A 248 -6.52 26.50 2.89
C LYS A 248 -6.24 24.99 2.76
N VAL A 249 -6.83 24.17 3.63
CA VAL A 249 -6.72 22.71 3.61
C VAL A 249 -8.00 22.09 3.07
N HIS A 250 -7.89 21.31 2.00
CA HIS A 250 -9.01 20.73 1.26
C HIS A 250 -8.95 19.20 1.32
N HIS A 251 -10.11 18.55 1.50
CA HIS A 251 -10.21 17.09 1.35
C HIS A 251 -10.98 16.76 0.07
N LEU A 252 -10.41 15.86 -0.72
CA LEU A 252 -11.03 15.28 -1.91
C LEU A 252 -11.02 13.75 -1.85
N SER A 253 -11.99 13.17 -2.54
CA SER A 253 -12.08 11.73 -2.77
C SER A 253 -12.70 11.50 -4.14
N GLY A 254 -12.37 10.40 -4.80
CA GLY A 254 -12.89 10.17 -6.14
C GLY A 254 -12.28 8.94 -6.80
N SER A 255 -12.44 8.88 -8.12
CA SER A 255 -11.84 7.86 -8.98
C SER A 255 -10.35 8.09 -9.20
N ASP A 256 -9.70 7.10 -9.79
CA ASP A 256 -8.32 7.19 -10.29
C ASP A 256 -8.12 8.38 -11.25
N GLN A 257 -9.16 8.81 -11.97
CA GLN A 257 -9.13 10.00 -12.82
C GLN A 257 -8.94 11.30 -12.03
N VAL A 258 -9.62 11.41 -10.88
CA VAL A 258 -9.47 12.57 -9.98
C VAL A 258 -8.08 12.54 -9.36
N LEU A 259 -7.62 11.38 -8.90
CA LEU A 259 -6.30 11.23 -8.29
C LEU A 259 -5.18 11.56 -9.29
N ALA A 260 -5.28 11.08 -10.53
CA ALA A 260 -4.34 11.40 -11.61
C ALA A 260 -4.27 12.90 -11.89
N ASN A 261 -5.41 13.59 -11.96
CA ASN A 261 -5.47 15.04 -12.13
C ASN A 261 -4.78 15.78 -10.97
N LEU A 262 -5.03 15.35 -9.73
CA LEU A 262 -4.43 15.96 -8.56
C LEU A 262 -2.91 15.76 -8.51
N TYR A 263 -2.40 14.60 -8.89
CA TYR A 263 -0.95 14.42 -9.02
C TYR A 263 -0.36 15.32 -10.10
N ASN A 264 -0.98 15.36 -11.29
CA ASN A 264 -0.46 16.09 -12.44
C ASN A 264 -0.36 17.60 -12.22
N TYR A 265 -1.28 18.18 -11.45
CA TYR A 265 -1.33 19.63 -11.22
C TYR A 265 -0.76 20.08 -9.86
N ALA A 266 -0.34 19.14 -9.01
CA ALA A 266 0.27 19.45 -7.73
C ALA A 266 1.63 20.15 -7.92
N SER A 267 1.88 21.16 -7.10
CA SER A 267 3.18 21.85 -7.07
C SER A 267 4.26 21.02 -6.38
N LEU A 268 3.85 20.18 -5.42
CA LEU A 268 4.71 19.29 -4.66
C LEU A 268 3.85 18.18 -4.04
N PHE A 269 4.27 16.92 -4.15
CA PHE A 269 3.71 15.82 -3.36
C PHE A 269 4.53 15.63 -2.09
N VAL A 270 3.86 15.56 -0.94
CA VAL A 270 4.49 15.42 0.37
C VAL A 270 4.10 14.08 1.01
N TYR A 271 5.11 13.34 1.47
CA TYR A 271 4.94 12.03 2.11
C TYR A 271 5.74 11.94 3.41
N PRO A 272 5.21 12.49 4.53
CA PRO A 272 5.97 12.73 5.74
C PRO A 272 5.98 11.56 6.73
N SER A 273 5.60 10.38 6.27
CA SER A 273 5.42 9.20 7.11
C SER A 273 6.67 8.86 7.92
N LEU A 274 6.47 8.53 9.20
CA LEU A 274 7.51 8.02 10.09
C LEU A 274 8.00 6.63 9.64
N TYR A 275 7.12 5.85 8.99
CA TYR A 275 7.43 4.53 8.48
C TYR A 275 6.47 4.11 7.38
N GLU A 276 7.02 3.46 6.35
CA GLU A 276 6.27 2.80 5.29
C GLU A 276 6.92 1.47 4.93
N GLY A 277 6.09 0.50 4.56
CA GLY A 277 6.58 -0.77 4.05
C GLY A 277 7.09 -0.70 2.60
N PHE A 278 6.56 0.23 1.78
CA PHE A 278 6.99 0.39 0.39
C PHE A 278 6.99 1.85 -0.08
N GLY A 279 5.81 2.43 -0.34
CA GLY A 279 5.68 3.78 -0.93
C GLY A 279 5.13 3.78 -2.36
N ILE A 280 3.91 3.27 -2.53
CA ILE A 280 3.17 3.40 -3.81
C ILE A 280 2.89 4.88 -4.15
N PRO A 281 2.41 5.74 -3.22
CA PRO A 281 2.08 7.13 -3.55
C PRO A 281 3.25 7.98 -4.10
N PRO A 282 4.49 7.86 -3.59
CA PRO A 282 5.66 8.47 -4.25
C PRO A 282 5.87 8.02 -5.70
N LEU A 283 5.69 6.73 -6.01
CA LEU A 283 5.79 6.24 -7.40
C LEU A 283 4.67 6.80 -8.29
N GLU A 284 3.45 6.89 -7.75
CA GLU A 284 2.33 7.54 -8.46
C GLU A 284 2.65 9.00 -8.78
N ALA A 285 3.17 9.76 -7.81
CA ALA A 285 3.59 11.15 -8.02
C ALA A 285 4.67 11.27 -9.11
N MET A 286 5.70 10.42 -9.08
CA MET A 286 6.75 10.37 -10.09
C MET A 286 6.20 10.09 -11.50
N TYR A 287 5.23 9.18 -11.61
CA TYR A 287 4.62 8.84 -12.91
C TYR A 287 3.95 10.07 -13.56
N TYR A 288 3.26 10.89 -12.77
CA TYR A 288 2.60 12.11 -13.25
C TYR A 288 3.52 13.33 -13.30
N GLY A 289 4.82 13.18 -13.04
CA GLY A 289 5.77 14.30 -13.05
C GLY A 289 5.56 15.28 -11.89
N CYS A 290 5.00 14.82 -10.77
CA CYS A 290 4.91 15.62 -9.56
C CYS A 290 6.22 15.47 -8.76
N PRO A 291 6.90 16.57 -8.39
CA PRO A 291 8.06 16.51 -7.50
C PRO A 291 7.67 15.90 -6.16
N VAL A 292 8.56 15.10 -5.56
CA VAL A 292 8.27 14.39 -4.30
C VAL A 292 9.19 14.86 -3.17
N LEU A 293 8.58 15.32 -2.08
CA LEU A 293 9.22 15.59 -0.80
C LEU A 293 8.83 14.49 0.19
N VAL A 294 9.80 13.68 0.62
CA VAL A 294 9.52 12.44 1.35
C VAL A 294 10.46 12.27 2.54
N SER A 295 10.02 11.53 3.56
CA SER A 295 10.88 11.20 4.68
C SER A 295 12.05 10.30 4.28
N ASN A 296 13.18 10.42 4.97
CA ASN A 296 14.38 9.62 4.74
C ASN A 296 14.38 8.27 5.51
N THR A 297 13.21 7.77 5.90
CA THR A 297 13.09 6.59 6.79
C THR A 297 12.52 5.36 6.08
N SER A 298 12.75 4.19 6.69
CA SER A 298 12.16 2.91 6.26
C SER A 298 12.46 2.55 4.79
N SER A 299 11.43 2.16 4.04
CA SER A 299 11.54 1.78 2.62
C SER A 299 11.63 2.98 1.67
N ILE A 300 11.38 4.20 2.13
CA ILE A 300 11.25 5.36 1.24
C ILE A 300 12.56 5.67 0.48
N PRO A 301 13.76 5.68 1.11
CA PRO A 301 15.01 5.83 0.36
C PRO A 301 15.25 4.73 -0.68
N GLU A 302 14.84 3.49 -0.38
CA GLU A 302 14.96 2.35 -1.28
C GLU A 302 14.07 2.49 -2.52
N ILE A 303 12.84 3.00 -2.35
CA ILE A 303 11.86 3.11 -3.43
C ILE A 303 12.00 4.40 -4.23
N VAL A 304 12.32 5.51 -3.56
CA VAL A 304 12.42 6.83 -4.19
C VAL A 304 13.81 7.10 -4.78
N GLY A 305 14.87 6.47 -4.27
CA GLY A 305 16.22 6.57 -4.83
C GLY A 305 16.78 7.99 -4.82
N ASP A 306 17.27 8.47 -5.96
CA ASP A 306 17.74 9.85 -6.14
C ASP A 306 16.65 10.81 -6.65
N ALA A 307 15.43 10.29 -6.84
CA ALA A 307 14.30 11.00 -7.43
C ALA A 307 13.38 11.67 -6.40
N GLY A 308 13.89 11.98 -5.21
CA GLY A 308 13.15 12.69 -4.18
C GLY A 308 13.98 13.70 -3.44
N ILE A 309 13.28 14.66 -2.85
CA ILE A 309 13.83 15.59 -1.87
C ILE A 309 13.55 14.96 -0.52
N TYR A 310 14.60 14.75 0.27
CA TYR A 310 14.53 14.02 1.53
C TYR A 310 14.64 14.94 2.72
N PHE A 311 13.91 14.60 3.78
CA PHE A 311 14.01 15.23 5.09
C PHE A 311 13.95 14.19 6.20
N ASP A 312 14.44 14.55 7.39
CA ASP A 312 14.25 13.77 8.61
C ASP A 312 12.86 14.07 9.21
N PRO A 313 11.95 13.07 9.31
CA PRO A 313 10.60 13.31 9.80
C PRO A 313 10.53 13.56 11.32
N TYR A 314 11.65 13.52 12.03
CA TYR A 314 11.76 13.86 13.45
C TYR A 314 12.32 15.28 13.69
N GLU A 315 12.77 15.97 12.64
CA GLU A 315 13.36 17.32 12.71
C GLU A 315 12.48 18.31 11.93
N THR A 316 11.63 19.07 12.65
CA THR A 316 10.67 19.99 12.03
C THR A 316 11.33 21.06 11.17
N GLU A 317 12.48 21.58 11.61
CA GLU A 317 13.24 22.60 10.89
C GLU A 317 13.77 22.09 9.55
N ASP A 318 14.26 20.84 9.49
CA ASP A 318 14.71 20.23 8.23
C ASP A 318 13.51 20.08 7.27
N PHE A 319 12.35 19.63 7.77
CA PHE A 319 11.16 19.56 6.94
C PHE A 319 10.71 20.94 6.40
N ILE A 320 10.73 22.00 7.23
CA ILE A 320 10.41 23.37 6.77
C ILE A 320 11.40 23.84 5.71
N GLU A 321 12.69 23.63 5.91
CA GLU A 321 13.74 24.00 4.95
C GLU A 321 13.50 23.30 3.61
N LYS A 322 13.31 21.97 3.62
CA LYS A 322 13.11 21.19 2.40
C LYS A 322 11.78 21.49 1.74
N LEU A 323 10.71 21.75 2.50
CA LEU A 323 9.43 22.19 1.96
C LEU A 323 9.57 23.49 1.18
N THR A 324 10.22 24.49 1.79
CA THR A 324 10.46 25.80 1.17
C THR A 324 11.32 25.68 -0.08
N LEU A 325 12.47 25.00 0.03
CA LEU A 325 13.38 24.76 -1.08
C LEU A 325 12.68 24.06 -2.25
N SER A 326 11.84 23.06 -1.97
CA SER A 326 11.10 22.32 -2.99
C SER A 326 10.09 23.20 -3.73
N LEU A 327 9.50 24.19 -3.07
CA LEU A 327 8.49 25.09 -3.63
C LEU A 327 9.08 26.33 -4.32
N GLU A 328 10.28 26.76 -3.93
CA GLU A 328 10.95 27.92 -4.56
C GLU A 328 11.86 27.52 -5.73
N ASN A 329 12.57 26.40 -5.62
CA ASN A 329 13.61 26.05 -6.57
C ASN A 329 13.06 25.23 -7.76
N THR A 330 12.70 25.93 -8.84
CA THR A 330 12.21 25.32 -10.09
C THR A 330 13.22 24.34 -10.70
N GLN A 331 14.52 24.69 -10.71
CA GLN A 331 15.55 23.84 -11.32
C GLN A 331 15.70 22.50 -10.58
N LEU A 332 15.63 22.53 -9.25
CA LEU A 332 15.62 21.34 -8.41
C LEU A 332 14.40 20.46 -8.71
N ARG A 333 13.21 21.06 -8.81
CA ARG A 333 11.99 20.31 -9.16
C ARG A 333 12.10 19.63 -10.52
N GLU A 334 12.58 20.34 -11.53
CA GLU A 334 12.76 19.78 -12.88
C GLU A 334 13.73 18.60 -12.89
N ASP A 335 14.86 18.70 -12.19
CA ASP A 335 15.82 17.59 -12.05
C ASP A 335 15.19 16.37 -11.37
N ILE A 336 14.49 16.59 -10.26
CA ILE A 336 13.81 15.52 -9.51
C ILE A 336 12.70 14.87 -10.33
N ILE A 337 11.92 15.63 -11.11
CA ILE A 337 10.90 15.08 -12.02
C ILE A 337 11.54 14.18 -13.07
N LEU A 338 12.63 14.62 -13.71
CA LEU A 338 13.33 13.82 -14.72
C LEU A 338 13.89 12.52 -14.15
N LYS A 339 14.40 12.55 -12.91
CA LYS A 339 14.80 11.35 -12.18
C LYS A 339 13.60 10.48 -11.82
N GLY A 340 12.48 11.07 -11.42
CA GLY A 340 11.22 10.40 -11.09
C GLY A 340 10.72 9.52 -12.24
N TYR A 341 10.69 10.04 -13.47
CA TYR A 341 10.29 9.27 -14.65
C TYR A 341 11.17 8.04 -14.92
N LYS A 342 12.46 8.08 -14.54
CA LYS A 342 13.37 6.94 -14.66
C LYS A 342 13.21 5.98 -13.49
N GLN A 343 13.02 6.50 -12.28
CA GLN A 343 12.88 5.72 -11.07
C GLN A 343 11.59 4.89 -11.05
N GLU A 344 10.45 5.48 -11.39
CA GLU A 344 9.14 4.78 -11.37
C GLU A 344 9.13 3.55 -12.27
N LYS A 345 9.78 3.63 -13.43
CA LYS A 345 9.86 2.53 -14.41
C LYS A 345 10.56 1.27 -13.88
N LYS A 346 11.33 1.36 -12.79
CA LYS A 346 11.97 0.20 -12.15
C LYS A 346 10.96 -0.70 -11.43
N TYR A 347 9.76 -0.18 -11.15
CA TYR A 347 8.73 -0.82 -10.34
C TYR A 347 7.47 -1.08 -11.18
N SER A 348 7.16 -2.35 -11.43
CA SER A 348 5.98 -2.73 -12.20
C SER A 348 5.33 -3.99 -11.64
N TRP A 349 4.02 -4.10 -11.81
CA TRP A 349 3.29 -5.31 -11.43
C TRP A 349 3.68 -6.52 -12.27
N ASP A 350 4.14 -6.31 -13.51
CA ASP A 350 4.67 -7.38 -14.36
C ASP A 350 5.94 -7.97 -13.76
N ARG A 351 6.89 -7.11 -13.34
CA ARG A 351 8.11 -7.52 -12.63
C ARG A 351 7.76 -8.24 -11.32
N CYS A 352 6.90 -7.63 -10.50
CA CYS A 352 6.44 -8.20 -9.24
C CYS A 352 5.85 -9.62 -9.44
N SER A 353 4.99 -9.80 -10.46
CA SER A 353 4.37 -11.10 -10.76
C SER A 353 5.38 -12.14 -11.26
N LYS A 354 6.36 -11.72 -12.08
CA LYS A 354 7.42 -12.60 -12.57
C LYS A 354 8.32 -13.08 -11.43
N GLU A 355 8.79 -12.18 -10.58
CA GLU A 355 9.62 -12.54 -9.41
C GLU A 355 8.83 -13.41 -8.42
N THR A 356 7.52 -13.16 -8.25
CA THR A 356 6.65 -14.01 -7.42
C THR A 356 6.53 -15.42 -8.00
N PHE A 357 6.34 -15.56 -9.32
CA PHE A 357 6.34 -16.85 -9.99
C PHE A 357 7.68 -17.59 -9.84
N GLU A 358 8.79 -16.90 -10.03
CA GLU A 358 10.15 -17.44 -9.82
C GLU A 358 10.35 -17.92 -8.38
N PHE A 359 9.81 -17.19 -7.41
CA PHE A 359 9.86 -17.61 -6.01
C PHE A 359 9.01 -18.85 -5.75
N TYR A 360 7.79 -18.94 -6.29
CA TYR A 360 6.96 -20.14 -6.16
C TYR A 360 7.64 -21.39 -6.71
N ARG A 361 8.39 -21.29 -7.81
CA ARG A 361 9.09 -22.43 -8.42
C ARG A 361 10.12 -23.07 -7.48
N GLN A 362 10.62 -22.35 -6.47
CA GLN A 362 11.58 -22.88 -5.50
C GLN A 362 10.96 -23.93 -4.55
N PHE A 363 9.64 -24.01 -4.51
CA PHE A 363 8.89 -24.95 -3.68
C PHE A 363 8.31 -26.11 -4.49
N LEU A 364 8.64 -26.20 -5.78
CA LEU A 364 8.44 -27.42 -6.55
C LEU A 364 9.56 -28.38 -6.21
N SER A 365 9.18 -29.57 -5.74
CA SER A 365 10.10 -30.71 -5.59
C SER A 365 10.13 -31.52 -6.88
#